data_AF-A0A5B9E942-F1
#
_entry.id   AF-A0A5B9E942-F1
#
_cell.length_a   1.000
_cell.length_b   1.000
_cell.length_c   1.000
_cell.angle_alpha   90.00
_cell.angle_beta   90.00
_cell.angle_gamma   90.00
#
_symmetry.space_group_name_H-M   'P 1'
#
loop_
_entity.id
_entity.type
_entity.pdbx_description
1 polymer ?
#
loop_
_entity_poly.entity_id
_entity_poly.type
_entity_poly.pdbx_seq_one_letter_code
_entity_poly.pdbx_strand_id
1 'polypeptide(L)'
;MFVRLPVLTVLACVLLAGSGGNAQQVEHLSPREAKLLAQTAHTSVDFEKLADYFHAQSLRFQKRAADEEIIMRREAEHMSGTKYPSSYETAHRLHDYYRQRAQDAAANAAAYERRSQASGAATASR
;
A
#
# COMPACT_ATOMS: atom_id res chain seq x y z
N MET A 1 73.14 -6.19 -9.13
CA MET A 1 73.64 -5.60 -7.88
C MET A 1 72.54 -4.68 -7.35
N PHE A 2 72.06 -4.88 -6.10
CA PHE A 2 71.26 -3.94 -5.27
C PHE A 2 69.81 -3.61 -5.74
N VAL A 3 68.69 -3.65 -4.98
CA VAL A 3 68.32 -4.03 -3.59
C VAL A 3 66.80 -4.30 -3.53
N ARG A 4 66.43 -5.25 -2.66
CA ARG A 4 65.22 -5.47 -1.85
C ARG A 4 64.10 -4.38 -1.82
N LEU A 5 62.86 -4.85 -2.02
CA LEU A 5 61.60 -4.65 -1.25
C LEU A 5 61.73 -4.00 0.17
N PRO A 6 60.68 -3.47 0.87
CA PRO A 6 59.21 -3.69 0.73
C PRO A 6 58.26 -2.52 1.23
N VAL A 7 56.96 -2.82 1.31
CA VAL A 7 55.89 -2.32 2.23
C VAL A 7 55.33 -0.88 2.12
N LEU A 8 53.99 -0.83 2.28
CA LEU A 8 53.22 0.12 3.11
C LEU A 8 52.56 1.33 2.42
N THR A 9 51.36 1.12 1.88
CA THR A 9 50.22 1.95 2.31
C THR A 9 48.95 1.12 2.39
N VAL A 10 48.56 0.84 3.63
CA VAL A 10 47.32 0.20 4.04
C VAL A 10 46.17 1.17 3.76
N LEU A 11 45.31 0.88 2.78
CA LEU A 11 44.02 1.54 2.65
C LEU A 11 43.04 0.84 3.59
N ALA A 12 42.95 1.36 4.80
CA ALA A 12 41.90 1.05 5.75
C ALA A 12 40.58 1.66 5.26
N CYS A 13 39.78 0.89 4.52
CA CYS A 13 38.35 1.19 4.40
C CYS A 13 37.61 0.50 5.54
N VAL A 14 37.29 1.33 6.51
CA VAL A 14 36.46 1.10 7.69
C VAL A 14 35.22 0.28 7.36
N LEU A 15 34.96 -0.69 8.25
CA LEU A 15 33.71 -1.40 8.43
C LEU A 15 32.51 -0.44 8.43
N LEU A 16 31.67 -0.49 7.39
CA LEU A 16 30.24 -0.21 7.56
C LEU A 16 29.55 -1.53 7.90
N ALA A 17 29.52 -1.83 9.19
CA ALA A 17 28.48 -2.64 9.79
C ALA A 17 27.28 -1.74 10.09
N GLY A 18 26.07 -2.20 9.74
CA GLY A 18 24.80 -1.53 10.03
C GLY A 18 24.33 -0.70 8.84
N SER A 19 23.19 -0.94 8.24
CA SER A 19 21.99 -1.62 8.69
C SER A 19 21.59 -2.66 7.65
N GLY A 20 21.39 -3.90 8.10
CA GLY A 20 20.47 -4.80 7.40
C GLY A 20 19.14 -4.06 7.32
N GLY A 21 18.89 -3.42 6.19
CA GLY A 21 17.55 -3.20 5.73
C GLY A 21 16.99 -4.60 5.63
N ASN A 22 16.29 -5.03 6.68
CA ASN A 22 15.20 -5.95 6.51
C ASN A 22 14.41 -5.32 5.38
N ALA A 23 14.61 -5.81 4.15
CA ALA A 23 13.56 -5.80 3.17
C ALA A 23 12.44 -6.49 3.91
N GLN A 24 11.62 -5.69 4.60
CA GLN A 24 10.36 -6.12 5.16
C GLN A 24 9.70 -6.69 3.92
N GLN A 25 9.74 -8.02 3.83
CA GLN A 25 8.85 -8.77 2.98
C GLN A 25 7.51 -8.14 3.31
N VAL A 26 6.99 -7.34 2.37
CA VAL A 26 5.70 -6.68 2.52
C VAL A 26 4.73 -7.84 2.49
N GLU A 27 4.51 -8.41 3.67
CA GLU A 27 3.68 -9.56 3.88
C GLU A 27 2.28 -9.08 3.55
N HIS A 28 1.83 -9.41 2.34
CA HIS A 28 0.52 -8.97 1.87
C HIS A 28 -0.55 -9.68 2.69
N LEU A 29 -1.15 -8.95 3.64
CA LEU A 29 -2.24 -9.48 4.43
C LEU A 29 -3.39 -9.91 3.52
N SER A 30 -3.87 -11.13 3.72
CA SER A 30 -5.16 -11.55 3.20
C SER A 30 -6.30 -10.80 3.91
N PRO A 31 -7.51 -10.74 3.33
CA PRO A 31 -8.65 -10.11 4.00
C PRO A 31 -8.98 -10.72 5.37
N ARG A 32 -8.75 -12.04 5.54
CA ARG A 32 -8.99 -12.73 6.80
C ARG A 32 -7.96 -12.32 7.84
N GLU A 33 -6.68 -12.25 7.46
CA GLU A 33 -5.60 -11.82 8.34
C GLU A 33 -5.74 -10.36 8.72
N ALA A 34 -6.08 -9.48 7.77
CA ALA A 34 -6.34 -8.07 8.05
C ALA A 34 -7.49 -7.90 9.04
N LYS A 35 -8.56 -8.69 8.92
CA LYS A 35 -9.67 -8.67 9.88
C LYS A 35 -9.25 -9.13 11.27
N LEU A 36 -8.47 -10.21 11.37
CA LEU A 36 -7.96 -10.69 12.65
C LEU A 36 -7.01 -9.68 13.29
N LEU A 37 -6.07 -9.14 12.51
CA LEU A 37 -5.14 -8.11 12.97
C LEU A 37 -5.89 -6.87 13.45
N ALA A 38 -6.93 -6.42 12.74
CA ALA A 38 -7.75 -5.29 13.18
C ALA A 38 -8.43 -5.50 14.54
N GLN A 39 -8.67 -6.74 14.95
CA GLN A 39 -9.26 -7.08 16.24
C GLN A 39 -8.22 -7.17 17.37
N THR A 40 -6.98 -7.56 17.04
CA THR A 40 -5.92 -7.82 18.03
C THR A 40 -4.79 -6.78 18.01
N ALA A 41 -4.87 -5.77 17.14
CA ALA A 41 -3.83 -4.76 16.98
C ALA A 41 -3.71 -3.85 18.20
N HIS A 42 -2.51 -3.80 18.78
CA HIS A 42 -2.20 -2.96 19.93
C HIS A 42 -0.88 -2.20 19.79
N THR A 43 -0.08 -2.52 18.77
CA THR A 43 1.24 -1.90 18.56
C THR A 43 1.24 -0.98 17.34
N SER A 44 2.22 -0.07 17.30
CA SER A 44 2.45 0.79 16.14
C SER A 44 2.62 -0.02 14.85
N VAL A 45 3.34 -1.14 14.93
CA VAL A 45 3.62 -2.03 13.79
C VAL A 45 2.34 -2.71 13.30
N ASP A 46 1.45 -3.14 14.19
CA ASP A 46 0.17 -3.74 13.78
C ASP A 46 -0.70 -2.74 13.02
N PHE A 47 -0.75 -1.49 13.50
CA PHE A 47 -1.51 -0.43 12.84
C PHE A 47 -0.89 -0.01 11.51
N GLU A 48 0.44 -0.02 11.39
CA GLU A 48 1.13 0.23 10.12
C GLU A 48 0.78 -0.84 9.08
N LYS A 49 0.83 -2.13 9.45
CA LYS A 49 0.42 -3.24 8.58
C LYS A 49 -1.03 -3.11 8.09
N LEU A 50 -1.94 -2.65 8.96
CA LEU A 50 -3.33 -2.38 8.58
C LEU A 50 -3.45 -1.18 7.64
N ALA A 51 -2.68 -0.11 7.87
CA ALA A 51 -2.64 1.04 6.98
C ALA A 51 -2.19 0.64 5.57
N ASP A 52 -1.11 -0.13 5.46
CA ASP A 52 -0.59 -0.64 4.19
C ASP A 52 -1.60 -1.51 3.45
N TYR A 53 -2.29 -2.40 4.17
CA TYR A 53 -3.35 -3.23 3.61
C TYR A 53 -4.46 -2.38 2.98
N PHE A 54 -4.95 -1.37 3.70
CA PHE A 54 -6.03 -0.51 3.21
C PHE A 54 -5.58 0.46 2.11
N HIS A 55 -4.32 0.90 2.10
CA HIS A 55 -3.74 1.61 0.96
C HIS A 55 -3.74 0.77 -0.31
N ALA A 56 -3.22 -0.45 -0.22
CA ALA A 56 -3.22 -1.38 -1.34
C ALA A 56 -4.65 -1.67 -1.83
N GLN A 57 -5.62 -1.75 -0.92
CA GLN A 57 -7.02 -1.93 -1.26
C GLN A 57 -7.61 -0.68 -1.96
N SER A 58 -7.31 0.52 -1.49
CA SER A 58 -7.73 1.77 -2.13
C SER A 58 -7.21 1.85 -3.56
N LEU A 59 -5.91 1.61 -3.78
CA LEU A 59 -5.31 1.62 -5.11
C LEU A 59 -5.94 0.60 -6.06
N ARG A 60 -6.25 -0.61 -5.56
CA ARG A 60 -6.96 -1.63 -6.35
C ARG A 60 -8.34 -1.17 -6.78
N PHE A 61 -9.09 -0.51 -5.90
CA PHE A 61 -10.41 0.01 -6.24
C PHE A 61 -10.35 1.23 -7.16
N GLN A 62 -9.37 2.12 -6.98
CA GLN A 62 -9.13 3.23 -7.92
C GLN A 62 -8.87 2.72 -9.33
N LYS A 63 -8.02 1.68 -9.47
CA LYS A 63 -7.78 1.04 -10.76
C LYS A 63 -9.06 0.49 -11.38
N ARG A 64 -9.87 -0.23 -10.60
CA ARG A 64 -11.15 -0.77 -11.10
C ARG A 64 -12.13 0.34 -11.50
N ALA A 65 -12.21 1.42 -10.74
CA ALA A 65 -13.03 2.58 -11.13
C ALA A 65 -12.56 3.16 -12.47
N ALA A 66 -11.26 3.31 -12.68
CA ALA A 66 -10.70 3.78 -13.95
C ALA A 66 -10.99 2.82 -15.11
N ASP A 67 -10.96 1.50 -14.88
CA ASP A 67 -11.33 0.49 -15.89
C ASP A 67 -12.81 0.64 -16.31
N GLU A 68 -13.73 0.84 -15.35
CA GLU A 68 -15.15 1.06 -15.63
C GLU A 68 -15.40 2.41 -16.33
N GLU A 69 -14.65 3.46 -15.98
CA GLU A 69 -14.73 4.77 -16.67
C GLU A 69 -14.39 4.65 -18.17
N ILE A 70 -13.44 3.78 -18.53
CA ILE A 70 -13.12 3.50 -19.94
C ILE A 70 -14.32 2.86 -20.64
N ILE A 71 -15.01 1.91 -19.98
CA ILE A 71 -16.22 1.27 -20.53
C ILE A 71 -17.34 2.30 -20.68
N MET A 72 -17.60 3.10 -19.65
CA MET A 72 -18.62 4.17 -19.70
C MET A 72 -18.40 5.10 -20.88
N ARG A 73 -17.15 5.56 -21.11
CA ARG A 73 -16.83 6.44 -22.24
C ARG A 73 -17.09 5.79 -23.60
N ARG A 74 -16.75 4.50 -23.75
CA ARG A 74 -17.01 3.75 -24.99
C ARG A 74 -18.50 3.56 -25.24
N GLU A 75 -19.26 3.23 -24.20
CA GLU A 75 -20.69 2.94 -24.30
C GLU A 75 -21.55 4.20 -24.40
N ALA A 76 -21.05 5.35 -23.93
CA ALA A 76 -21.75 6.64 -24.02
C ALA A 76 -22.08 7.03 -25.47
N GLU A 77 -21.26 6.61 -26.43
CA GLU A 77 -21.46 6.88 -27.86
C GLU A 77 -22.57 6.00 -28.48
N HIS A 78 -22.95 4.89 -27.83
CA HIS A 78 -23.84 3.86 -28.39
C HIS A 78 -25.15 3.68 -27.59
N MET A 79 -25.56 4.67 -26.78
CA MET A 79 -26.71 4.56 -25.86
C MET A 79 -28.11 4.46 -26.52
N SER A 80 -28.22 4.55 -27.85
CA SER A 80 -29.50 4.49 -28.55
C SER A 80 -30.08 3.06 -28.59
N GLY A 81 -31.29 2.87 -28.04
CA GLY A 81 -32.06 1.63 -28.22
C GLY A 81 -31.60 0.42 -27.39
N THR A 82 -30.72 0.61 -26.41
CA THR A 82 -30.20 -0.49 -25.56
C THR A 82 -31.22 -0.96 -24.51
N LYS A 83 -31.29 -2.27 -24.27
CA LYS A 83 -32.13 -2.87 -23.21
C LYS A 83 -31.58 -2.56 -21.82
N TYR A 84 -32.48 -2.36 -20.84
CA TYR A 84 -32.12 -2.03 -19.46
C TYR A 84 -31.83 -3.27 -18.58
N PRO A 85 -30.84 -3.21 -17.65
CA PRO A 85 -29.81 -2.17 -17.58
C PRO A 85 -28.84 -2.29 -18.75
N SER A 86 -28.47 -1.15 -19.34
CA SER A 86 -27.49 -1.12 -20.42
C SER A 86 -26.09 -1.39 -19.87
N SER A 87 -25.15 -1.67 -20.77
CA SER A 87 -23.72 -1.77 -20.43
C SER A 87 -23.22 -0.48 -19.78
N TYR A 88 -23.63 0.68 -20.30
CA TYR A 88 -23.34 1.99 -19.73
C TYR A 88 -23.82 2.11 -18.27
N GLU A 89 -25.09 1.80 -18.01
CA GLU A 89 -25.68 1.86 -16.66
C GLU A 89 -25.01 0.90 -15.67
N THR A 90 -24.55 -0.25 -16.16
CA THR A 90 -23.82 -1.22 -15.35
C THR A 90 -22.42 -0.70 -15.03
N ALA A 91 -21.68 -0.20 -16.02
CA ALA A 91 -20.37 0.39 -15.84
C ALA A 91 -20.41 1.62 -14.93
N HIS A 92 -21.42 2.49 -15.07
CA HIS A 92 -21.62 3.65 -14.20
C HIS A 92 -21.80 3.23 -12.73
N ARG A 93 -22.66 2.23 -12.46
CA ARG A 93 -22.86 1.73 -11.10
C ARG A 93 -21.60 1.09 -10.53
N LEU A 94 -20.82 0.37 -11.34
CA LEU A 94 -19.56 -0.24 -10.91
C LEU A 94 -18.49 0.81 -10.65
N HIS A 95 -18.36 1.82 -11.52
CA HIS A 95 -17.48 2.97 -11.31
C HIS A 95 -17.75 3.63 -9.96
N ASP A 96 -19.01 3.98 -9.68
CA ASP A 96 -19.40 4.64 -8.43
C ASP A 96 -19.14 3.76 -7.21
N TYR A 97 -19.47 2.47 -7.32
CA TYR A 97 -19.19 1.49 -6.28
C TYR A 97 -17.68 1.43 -5.97
N TYR A 98 -16.83 1.30 -6.98
CA TYR A 98 -15.39 1.21 -6.77
C TYR A 98 -14.80 2.53 -6.28
N ARG A 99 -15.31 3.68 -6.74
CA ARG A 99 -14.89 5.00 -6.25
C ARG A 99 -15.20 5.15 -4.77
N GLN A 100 -16.41 4.78 -4.33
CA GLN A 100 -16.78 4.81 -2.92
C GLN A 100 -15.89 3.86 -2.10
N ARG A 101 -15.69 2.63 -2.58
CA ARG A 101 -14.83 1.64 -1.89
C ARG A 101 -13.38 2.10 -1.77
N ALA A 102 -12.86 2.81 -2.78
CA ALA A 102 -11.53 3.41 -2.72
C ALA A 102 -11.42 4.47 -1.62
N GLN A 103 -12.45 5.32 -1.48
CA GLN A 103 -12.52 6.35 -0.44
C GLN A 103 -12.62 5.74 0.96
N ASP A 104 -13.49 4.75 1.14
CA ASP A 104 -13.64 4.04 2.43
C ASP A 104 -12.31 3.39 2.84
N ALA A 105 -11.62 2.74 1.89
CA ALA A 105 -10.32 2.13 2.14
C ALA A 105 -9.25 3.19 2.49
N ALA A 106 -9.21 4.31 1.78
CA ALA A 106 -8.28 5.40 2.09
C ALA A 106 -8.55 6.01 3.48
N ALA A 107 -9.82 6.15 3.87
CA ALA A 107 -10.19 6.61 5.20
C ALA A 107 -9.74 5.65 6.30
N ASN A 108 -9.88 4.34 6.08
CA ASN A 108 -9.36 3.32 7.00
C ASN A 108 -7.84 3.37 7.10
N ALA A 109 -7.12 3.48 5.97
CA ALA A 109 -5.67 3.62 5.97
C ALA A 109 -5.22 4.81 6.83
N ALA A 110 -5.78 6.00 6.58
CA ALA A 110 -5.48 7.20 7.35
C ALA A 110 -5.85 7.06 8.84
N ALA A 111 -6.92 6.33 9.18
CA ALA A 111 -7.27 6.06 10.56
C ALA A 111 -6.23 5.19 11.27
N TYR A 112 -5.71 4.16 10.60
CA TYR A 112 -4.68 3.29 11.15
C TYR A 112 -3.30 3.95 11.21
N GLU A 113 -2.94 4.80 10.25
CA GLU A 113 -1.72 5.62 10.32
C GLU A 113 -1.71 6.50 11.58
N ARG A 114 -2.83 7.20 11.85
CA ARG A 114 -2.95 8.02 13.07
C ARG A 114 -2.81 7.19 14.33
N ARG A 115 -3.37 5.97 14.36
CA ARG A 115 -3.21 5.05 15.50
C ARG A 115 -1.76 4.57 15.64
N SER A 116 -1.09 4.25 14.54
CA SER A 116 0.32 3.88 14.54
C SER A 116 1.18 4.98 15.16
N GLN A 117 1.03 6.21 14.67
CA GLN A 117 1.76 7.39 15.18
C GLN A 117 1.50 7.62 16.68
N ALA A 118 0.25 7.53 17.12
CA ALA A 118 -0.11 7.69 18.53
C ALA A 118 0.51 6.60 19.42
N SER A 119 0.49 5.34 18.96
CA SER A 119 1.09 4.22 19.69
C SER A 119 2.62 4.29 19.72
N GLY A 120 3.27 4.69 18.63
CA GLY A 120 4.72 4.90 18.58
C GLY A 120 5.17 6.00 19.53
N ALA A 121 4.46 7.14 19.54
CA ALA A 121 4.77 8.27 20.43
C ALA A 121 4.65 7.90 21.92
N ALA A 122 3.61 7.15 22.30
CA ALA A 122 3.42 6.70 23.68
C ALA A 122 4.53 5.75 24.17
N THR A 123 5.19 5.05 23.26
CA THR A 123 6.28 4.12 23.59
C THR A 123 7.62 4.84 23.72
N ALA A 124 7.82 5.95 22.99
CA ALA A 124 9.04 6.76 23.03
C ALA A 124 9.13 7.71 24.24
N SER A 125 8.00 8.01 24.90
CA SER A 125 7.94 8.91 26.05
C SER A 125 8.17 8.24 27.42
N ARG A 126 8.62 6.97 27.43
CA ARG A 126 8.89 6.17 28.63
C ARG A 126 10.38 5.88 28.76
#